data_AF-Q4S483-F1
#
_entry.id   AF-Q4S483-F1
#
_cell.length_a   1.000
_cell.length_b   1.000
_cell.length_c   1.000
_cell.angle_alpha   90.00
_cell.angle_beta   90.00
_cell.angle_gamma   90.00
#
_symmetry.space_group_name_H-M   'P 1'
#
loop_
_entity.id
_entity.type
_entity.pdbx_description
1 polymer ?
#
loop_
_entity_poly.entity_id
_entity_poly.type
_entity_poly.pdbx_seq_one_letter_code
_entity_poly.pdbx_strand_id
1 'polypeptide(L)'
;RCVVTNDGRSSDLQVWSLGEDSDVIKRTGSVAGRRPVSAGGSRIAARRWSDAQVLHGATSADVQLSQLTTGRRLFELGAASADPLSSLQFLSDSVFLAGCSDGSIYVADVRAPSSPQVSPPPAWCRASAPWWTEASAGPDACRILRVSSSGRTLVSDLRNLGGAVSAAQLDTGPGTCGGDDVRASWAPALRGLIAVSGWGGAVHIYDTSSWTAELQKVPPVFVHRGHAVSSQPGDAVRVTSHLWHPERPRTLLSAGSDGSVHVWDWID
;
A
#
# COMPACT_ATOMS: atom_id res chain seq x y z
N ARG A 1 -13.96 8.47 18.42
CA ARG A 1 -13.01 8.08 17.33
C ARG A 1 -13.75 7.88 16.00
N CYS A 2 -13.12 8.14 14.85
CA CYS A 2 -13.72 7.98 13.52
C CYS A 2 -12.97 6.91 12.69
N VAL A 3 -13.71 6.13 11.91
CA VAL A 3 -13.19 5.17 10.93
C VAL A 3 -13.74 5.53 9.56
N VAL A 4 -12.96 5.27 8.50
CA VAL A 4 -13.35 5.55 7.12
C VAL A 4 -13.14 4.30 6.29
N THR A 5 -14.12 3.92 5.50
CA THR A 5 -14.05 2.76 4.61
C THR A 5 -14.53 3.12 3.21
N ASN A 6 -14.23 2.24 2.25
CA ASN A 6 -14.79 2.27 0.92
C ASN A 6 -15.39 0.89 0.60
N ASP A 7 -16.43 0.87 -0.22
CA ASP A 7 -17.19 -0.34 -0.55
C ASP A 7 -16.57 -1.19 -1.67
N GLY A 8 -15.44 -0.76 -2.23
CA GLY A 8 -14.75 -1.39 -3.35
C GLY A 8 -15.42 -1.17 -4.71
N ARG A 9 -16.53 -0.41 -4.77
CA ARG A 9 -17.38 -0.27 -5.96
C ARG A 9 -17.57 1.16 -6.41
N SER A 10 -17.43 2.12 -5.50
CA SER A 10 -17.53 3.54 -5.77
C SER A 10 -16.26 4.28 -5.35
N SER A 11 -16.16 5.55 -5.70
CA SER A 11 -15.12 6.43 -5.15
C SER A 11 -15.53 7.07 -3.82
N ASP A 12 -16.77 6.83 -3.37
CA ASP A 12 -17.33 7.41 -2.16
C ASP A 12 -16.78 6.70 -0.93
N LEU A 13 -16.62 7.47 0.14
CA LEU A 13 -16.18 6.96 1.43
C LEU A 13 -17.35 6.92 2.40
N GLN A 14 -17.35 5.90 3.26
CA GLN A 14 -18.29 5.76 4.36
C GLN A 14 -17.59 6.17 5.65
N VAL A 15 -18.22 7.05 6.42
CA VAL A 15 -17.69 7.58 7.67
C VAL A 15 -18.41 6.89 8.83
N TRP A 16 -17.64 6.39 9.78
CA TRP A 16 -18.13 5.60 10.91
C TRP A 16 -17.63 6.19 12.22
N SER A 17 -18.49 6.17 13.23
CA SER A 17 -18.13 6.46 14.61
C SER A 17 -17.98 5.16 15.39
N LEU A 18 -16.90 5.08 16.16
CA LEU A 18 -16.74 4.07 17.21
C LEU A 18 -17.21 4.71 18.52
N GLY A 19 -18.23 4.12 19.15
CA GLY A 19 -18.67 4.53 20.47
C GLY A 19 -17.56 4.32 21.50
N GLU A 20 -17.31 5.30 22.36
CA GLU A 20 -16.21 5.22 23.32
C GLU A 20 -16.48 4.22 24.45
N ASP A 21 -17.76 4.07 24.82
CA ASP A 21 -18.24 3.15 25.86
C ASP A 21 -19.20 2.07 25.32
N SER A 22 -19.18 1.83 24.00
CA SER A 22 -20.05 0.84 23.38
C SER A 22 -19.33 0.12 22.26
N ASP A 23 -19.55 -1.19 22.15
CA ASP A 23 -19.04 -2.02 21.04
C ASP A 23 -19.77 -1.75 19.70
N VAL A 24 -20.52 -0.65 19.60
CA VAL A 24 -21.32 -0.31 18.44
C VAL A 24 -20.53 0.60 17.50
N ILE A 25 -20.39 0.15 16.26
CA ILE A 25 -19.88 0.94 15.14
C ILE A 25 -21.08 1.44 14.34
N LYS A 26 -21.25 2.76 14.24
CA LYS A 26 -22.38 3.38 13.52
C LYS A 26 -21.88 4.21 12.36
N ARG A 27 -22.54 4.08 11.20
CA ARG A 27 -22.32 4.97 10.06
C ARG A 27 -22.86 6.36 10.41
N THR A 28 -22.01 7.37 10.32
CA THR A 28 -22.35 8.77 10.63
C THR A 28 -22.40 9.65 9.40
N GLY A 29 -21.83 9.21 8.28
CA GLY A 29 -21.89 9.99 7.04
C GLY A 29 -21.19 9.33 5.86
N SER A 30 -20.90 10.18 4.88
CA SER A 30 -20.13 9.82 3.68
C SER A 30 -19.37 11.02 3.14
N VAL A 31 -18.25 10.76 2.47
CA VAL A 31 -17.49 11.76 1.70
C VAL A 31 -17.57 11.37 0.23
N ALA A 32 -18.05 12.30 -0.60
CA ALA A 32 -18.19 12.05 -2.02
C ALA A 32 -16.82 11.96 -2.72
N GLY A 33 -16.65 10.94 -3.55
CA GLY A 33 -15.56 10.85 -4.51
C GLY A 33 -15.72 11.86 -5.64
N ARG A 34 -14.67 12.04 -6.45
CA ARG A 34 -14.68 13.04 -7.53
C ARG A 34 -15.34 12.53 -8.81
N ARG A 35 -15.20 11.23 -9.10
CA ARG A 35 -15.63 10.62 -10.36
C ARG A 35 -16.20 9.22 -10.12
N PRO A 36 -17.19 8.80 -10.91
CA PRO A 36 -17.57 7.39 -10.96
C PRO A 36 -16.35 6.55 -11.33
N VAL A 37 -16.17 5.42 -10.66
CA VAL A 37 -15.05 4.53 -10.93
C VAL A 37 -15.49 3.43 -11.88
N SER A 38 -14.68 3.15 -12.89
CA SER A 38 -14.94 2.07 -13.86
C SER A 38 -14.64 0.69 -13.28
N ALA A 39 -13.64 0.58 -12.40
CA ALA A 39 -13.29 -0.63 -11.65
C ALA A 39 -12.40 -0.31 -10.43
N GLY A 40 -12.65 -0.98 -9.31
CA GLY A 40 -11.88 -0.82 -8.07
C GLY A 40 -12.33 0.37 -7.22
N GLY A 41 -12.29 0.22 -5.90
CA GLY A 41 -12.65 1.30 -4.97
C GLY A 41 -11.56 2.35 -4.79
N SER A 42 -11.91 3.46 -4.14
CA SER A 42 -10.93 4.49 -3.74
C SER A 42 -9.85 3.89 -2.83
N ARG A 43 -8.59 4.24 -3.11
CA ARG A 43 -7.51 4.15 -2.13
C ARG A 43 -7.69 5.24 -1.09
N ILE A 44 -7.33 4.95 0.15
CA ILE A 44 -7.58 5.81 1.30
C ILE A 44 -6.31 5.90 2.12
N ALA A 45 -5.91 7.11 2.51
CA ALA A 45 -4.94 7.35 3.55
C ALA A 45 -5.51 8.34 4.57
N ALA A 46 -5.40 8.00 5.84
CA ALA A 46 -5.85 8.85 6.95
C ALA A 46 -4.66 9.27 7.82
N ARG A 47 -4.74 10.47 8.39
CA ARG A 47 -3.73 10.97 9.34
C ARG A 47 -4.10 10.56 10.76
N ARG A 48 -3.09 10.40 11.62
CA ARG A 48 -3.29 10.14 13.05
C ARG A 48 -3.56 11.43 13.88
N TRP A 49 -3.39 12.62 13.29
CA TRP A 49 -3.42 13.91 14.01
C TRP A 49 -4.75 14.68 13.85
N SER A 50 -4.96 15.65 14.76
CA SER A 50 -6.17 16.43 15.14
C SER A 50 -7.20 16.82 14.09
N ASP A 51 -6.86 16.85 12.82
CA ASP A 51 -7.81 17.25 11.78
C ASP A 51 -8.41 15.99 11.16
N ALA A 52 -9.72 15.81 11.31
CA ALA A 52 -10.47 14.72 10.71
C ALA A 52 -10.44 14.86 9.17
N GLN A 53 -9.34 14.47 8.55
CA GLN A 53 -9.04 14.61 7.13
C GLN A 53 -8.66 13.25 6.54
N VAL A 54 -9.01 13.06 5.28
CA VAL A 54 -8.73 11.84 4.54
C VAL A 54 -8.27 12.18 3.13
N LEU A 55 -7.19 11.54 2.71
CA LEU A 55 -6.72 11.55 1.34
C LEU A 55 -7.33 10.33 0.63
N HIS A 56 -7.94 10.56 -0.52
CA HIS A 56 -8.59 9.49 -1.27
C HIS A 56 -8.66 9.74 -2.76
N GLY A 57 -8.76 8.65 -3.51
CA GLY A 57 -8.91 8.66 -4.96
C GLY A 57 -8.87 7.24 -5.52
N ALA A 58 -9.45 7.04 -6.70
CA ALA A 58 -9.35 5.81 -7.48
C ALA A 58 -8.31 5.91 -8.61
N THR A 59 -8.03 7.11 -9.10
CA THR A 59 -7.09 7.41 -10.19
C THR A 59 -6.19 8.59 -9.84
N SER A 60 -5.03 8.74 -10.47
CA SER A 60 -4.15 9.89 -10.21
C SER A 60 -4.85 11.24 -10.44
N ALA A 61 -5.80 11.31 -11.38
CA ALA A 61 -6.59 12.52 -11.65
C ALA A 61 -7.64 12.86 -10.58
N ASP A 62 -8.02 11.94 -9.70
CA ASP A 62 -9.10 12.15 -8.72
C ASP A 62 -8.62 12.23 -7.26
N VAL A 63 -7.31 12.11 -7.02
CA VAL A 63 -6.70 12.24 -5.70
C VAL A 63 -7.04 13.61 -5.09
N GLN A 64 -7.69 13.56 -3.94
CA GLN A 64 -8.13 14.73 -3.19
C GLN A 64 -7.97 14.53 -1.68
N LEU A 65 -7.73 15.63 -0.96
CA LEU A 65 -7.80 15.70 0.50
C LEU A 65 -9.15 16.28 0.89
N SER A 66 -9.90 15.58 1.74
CA SER A 66 -11.22 16.00 2.20
C SER A 66 -11.29 16.03 3.71
N GLN A 67 -12.03 16.99 4.26
CA GLN A 67 -12.43 16.99 5.66
C GLN A 67 -13.60 16.01 5.87
N LEU A 68 -13.46 15.10 6.82
CA LEU A 68 -14.40 13.99 7.06
C LEU A 68 -15.77 14.45 7.54
N THR A 69 -15.82 15.45 8.42
CA THR A 69 -17.09 15.90 9.03
C THR A 69 -17.94 16.71 8.06
N THR A 70 -17.32 17.55 7.23
CA THR A 70 -18.00 18.49 6.34
C THR A 70 -18.05 18.02 4.89
N GLY A 71 -17.25 17.02 4.53
CA GLY A 71 -16.99 16.65 3.14
C GLY A 71 -16.20 17.70 2.35
N ARG A 72 -15.79 18.81 2.98
CA ARG A 72 -15.12 19.92 2.29
C ARG A 72 -13.80 19.47 1.72
N ARG A 73 -13.59 19.73 0.43
CA ARG A 73 -12.31 19.49 -0.24
C ARG A 73 -11.29 20.55 0.18
N LEU A 74 -10.08 20.08 0.49
CA LEU A 74 -8.96 20.90 0.96
C LEU A 74 -7.83 20.97 -0.07
N PHE A 75 -7.63 19.91 -0.86
CA PHE A 75 -6.55 19.83 -1.84
C PHE A 75 -6.92 18.88 -2.99
N GLU A 76 -6.32 19.10 -4.16
CA GLU A 76 -6.37 18.22 -5.35
C GLU A 76 -4.97 18.03 -5.93
N LEU A 77 -4.61 16.79 -6.28
CA LEU A 77 -3.30 16.49 -6.87
C LEU A 77 -3.08 17.15 -8.23
N GLY A 78 -4.15 17.31 -9.02
CA GLY A 78 -4.08 17.93 -10.35
C GLY A 78 -3.27 17.14 -11.38
N ALA A 79 -3.15 15.81 -11.25
CA ALA A 79 -2.42 15.00 -12.21
C ALA A 79 -3.07 15.07 -13.62
N ALA A 80 -2.24 15.19 -14.65
CA ALA A 80 -2.69 15.25 -16.04
C ALA A 80 -3.17 13.87 -16.56
N SER A 81 -2.63 12.79 -16.00
CA SER A 81 -3.05 11.42 -16.30
C SER A 81 -4.15 10.94 -15.34
N ALA A 82 -4.87 9.89 -15.73
CA ALA A 82 -5.94 9.27 -14.95
C ALA A 82 -5.67 7.77 -14.71
N ASP A 83 -4.42 7.43 -14.40
CA ASP A 83 -3.99 6.05 -14.17
C ASP A 83 -4.59 5.49 -12.86
N PRO A 84 -5.06 4.23 -12.83
CA PRO A 84 -5.61 3.63 -11.63
C PRO A 84 -4.62 3.58 -10.47
N LEU A 85 -5.04 4.01 -9.28
CA LEU A 85 -4.22 3.97 -8.08
C LEU A 85 -4.13 2.56 -7.52
N SER A 86 -2.92 2.15 -7.20
CA SER A 86 -2.67 0.94 -6.42
C SER A 86 -2.45 1.26 -4.95
N SER A 87 -1.87 2.42 -4.64
CA SER A 87 -1.37 2.77 -3.30
C SER A 87 -1.52 4.26 -3.01
N LEU A 88 -1.80 4.61 -1.76
CA LEU A 88 -1.96 5.99 -1.31
C LEU A 88 -1.55 6.09 0.16
N GLN A 89 -0.67 7.03 0.50
CA GLN A 89 -0.13 7.15 1.86
C GLN A 89 0.38 8.58 2.16
N PHE A 90 0.35 8.96 3.42
CA PHE A 90 1.05 10.17 3.89
C PHE A 90 2.51 9.85 4.20
N LEU A 91 3.42 10.70 3.73
CA LEU A 91 4.85 10.67 4.10
C LEU A 91 5.13 11.59 5.29
N SER A 92 4.34 12.64 5.43
CA SER A 92 4.35 13.58 6.56
C SER A 92 2.98 14.25 6.73
N ASP A 93 2.90 15.22 7.64
CA ASP A 93 1.70 16.06 7.84
C ASP A 93 1.37 16.98 6.66
N SER A 94 2.23 17.04 5.65
CA SER A 94 1.97 17.85 4.46
C SER A 94 2.28 17.14 3.16
N VAL A 95 3.12 16.10 3.18
CA VAL A 95 3.55 15.40 1.98
C VAL A 95 2.85 14.04 1.89
N PHE A 96 2.38 13.69 0.71
CA PHE A 96 1.80 12.37 0.44
C PHE A 96 2.39 11.76 -0.83
N LEU A 97 2.21 10.45 -0.95
CA LEU A 97 2.57 9.65 -2.11
C LEU A 97 1.31 8.97 -2.68
N ALA A 98 1.14 9.07 -4.00
CA ALA A 98 0.17 8.29 -4.76
C ALA A 98 0.92 7.38 -5.75
N GLY A 99 0.73 6.07 -5.63
CA GLY A 99 1.30 5.06 -6.52
C GLY A 99 0.24 4.54 -7.48
N CYS A 100 0.59 4.53 -8.77
CA CYS A 100 -0.27 4.04 -9.84
C CYS A 100 0.06 2.61 -10.22
N SER A 101 -0.93 1.92 -10.77
CA SER A 101 -0.82 0.52 -11.18
C SER A 101 0.15 0.33 -12.35
N ASP A 102 0.41 1.37 -13.15
CA ASP A 102 1.43 1.36 -14.21
C ASP A 102 2.88 1.42 -13.66
N GLY A 103 3.05 1.72 -12.37
CA GLY A 103 4.36 1.89 -11.71
C GLY A 103 4.80 3.35 -11.56
N SER A 104 4.01 4.30 -12.04
CA SER A 104 4.22 5.73 -11.82
C SER A 104 3.97 6.10 -10.36
N ILE A 105 4.72 7.07 -9.85
CA ILE A 105 4.51 7.61 -8.51
C ILE A 105 4.43 9.14 -8.56
N TYR A 106 3.54 9.69 -7.75
CA TYR A 106 3.34 11.12 -7.55
C TYR A 106 3.63 11.47 -6.10
N VAL A 107 4.43 12.50 -5.88
CA VAL A 107 4.71 13.07 -4.56
C VAL A 107 4.26 14.53 -4.56
N ALA A 108 3.43 14.90 -3.60
CA ALA A 108 2.85 16.24 -3.52
C ALA A 108 2.87 16.78 -2.09
N ASP A 109 3.06 18.08 -1.94
CA ASP A 109 2.92 18.82 -0.68
C ASP A 109 1.60 19.59 -0.70
N VAL A 110 0.69 19.27 0.22
CA VAL A 110 -0.64 19.89 0.29
C VAL A 110 -0.61 21.39 0.60
N ARG A 111 0.54 21.91 1.09
CA ARG A 111 0.72 23.34 1.39
C ARG A 111 1.11 24.14 0.15
N ALA A 112 1.62 23.48 -0.88
CA ALA A 112 2.13 24.13 -2.09
C ALA A 112 1.27 23.70 -3.29
N PRO A 113 0.60 24.62 -3.98
CA PRO A 113 -0.21 24.31 -5.17
C PRO A 113 0.65 24.02 -6.42
N SER A 114 1.95 23.74 -6.25
CA SER A 114 2.84 23.37 -7.35
C SER A 114 2.50 22.00 -7.92
N SER A 115 2.80 21.78 -9.20
CA SER A 115 2.68 20.47 -9.83
C SER A 115 3.40 19.40 -9.01
N PRO A 116 2.81 18.21 -8.84
CA PRO A 116 3.43 17.12 -8.09
C PRO A 116 4.74 16.69 -8.74
N GLN A 117 5.69 16.25 -7.93
CA GLN A 117 6.87 15.57 -8.44
C GLN A 117 6.44 14.19 -8.94
N VAL A 118 6.80 13.89 -10.19
CA VAL A 118 6.44 12.62 -10.84
C VAL A 118 7.71 11.81 -11.07
N SER A 119 7.66 10.52 -10.75
CA SER A 119 8.63 9.56 -11.26
C SER A 119 7.92 8.52 -12.14
N PRO A 120 8.41 8.33 -13.37
CA PRO A 120 7.78 7.45 -14.33
C PRO A 120 7.88 5.99 -13.91
N PRO A 121 7.16 5.09 -14.60
CA PRO A 121 7.34 3.66 -14.43
C PRO A 121 8.81 3.26 -14.66
N PRO A 122 9.31 2.23 -13.95
CA PRO A 122 10.66 1.71 -14.19
C PRO A 122 10.90 1.38 -15.68
N ALA A 123 12.06 1.73 -16.24
CA ALA A 123 12.34 1.62 -17.68
C ALA A 123 12.20 0.19 -18.26
N TRP A 124 12.33 -0.83 -17.41
CA TRP A 124 12.14 -2.24 -17.79
C TRP A 124 10.67 -2.71 -17.74
N CYS A 125 9.72 -1.79 -17.48
CA CYS A 125 8.29 -2.02 -17.64
C CYS A 125 7.93 -2.18 -19.12
N ARG A 126 8.21 -3.36 -19.69
CA ARG A 126 7.66 -3.77 -20.99
C ARG A 126 6.25 -4.38 -20.79
N ALA A 127 5.31 -3.53 -20.39
CA ALA A 127 3.85 -3.68 -20.34
C ALA A 127 3.15 -4.76 -19.46
N SER A 128 2.00 -4.33 -18.90
CA SER A 128 0.84 -5.03 -18.30
C SER A 128 0.84 -5.54 -16.85
N ALA A 129 1.96 -5.61 -16.13
CA ALA A 129 1.92 -6.03 -14.72
C ALA A 129 1.57 -4.85 -13.80
N PRO A 130 0.51 -4.94 -12.96
CA PRO A 130 0.24 -3.90 -11.97
C PRO A 130 1.36 -3.77 -10.94
N TRP A 131 1.52 -2.57 -10.40
CA TRP A 131 2.52 -2.19 -9.41
C TRP A 131 1.88 -1.64 -8.14
N TRP A 132 2.49 -1.91 -6.98
CA TRP A 132 2.14 -1.34 -5.68
C TRP A 132 3.34 -0.62 -5.10
N THR A 133 3.07 0.40 -4.29
CA THR A 133 4.07 1.29 -3.74
C THR A 133 3.90 1.44 -2.24
N GLU A 134 4.98 1.31 -1.50
CA GLU A 134 5.03 1.54 -0.05
C GLU A 134 6.21 2.45 0.29
N ALA A 135 6.03 3.43 1.17
CA ALA A 135 7.11 4.25 1.67
C ALA A 135 7.49 3.79 3.07
N SER A 136 8.79 3.84 3.38
CA SER A 136 9.25 3.60 4.74
C SER A 136 8.67 4.67 5.67
N ALA A 137 8.11 4.29 6.81
CA ALA A 137 7.67 5.22 7.84
C ALA A 137 8.83 5.59 8.79
N GLY A 138 8.86 6.84 9.28
CA GLY A 138 9.78 7.30 10.34
C GLY A 138 10.63 8.52 9.97
N PRO A 139 11.47 9.02 10.89
CA PRO A 139 12.32 10.20 10.66
C PRO A 139 13.32 10.03 9.51
N ASP A 140 13.74 8.79 9.25
CA ASP A 140 14.64 8.39 8.16
C ASP A 140 13.87 7.90 6.91
N ALA A 141 12.58 8.29 6.78
CA ALA A 141 11.70 7.91 5.68
C ALA A 141 12.17 8.47 4.33
N CYS A 142 13.16 7.82 3.74
CA CYS A 142 13.70 8.19 2.44
C CYS A 142 13.58 7.07 1.42
N ARG A 143 12.90 5.95 1.72
CA ARG A 143 12.82 4.82 0.80
C ARG A 143 11.41 4.59 0.31
N ILE A 144 11.29 4.40 -1.00
CA ILE A 144 10.06 4.02 -1.67
C ILE A 144 10.30 2.65 -2.28
N LEU A 145 9.47 1.71 -1.88
CA LEU A 145 9.38 0.36 -2.43
C LEU A 145 8.32 0.36 -3.52
N ARG A 146 8.66 -0.16 -4.69
CA ARG A 146 7.71 -0.48 -5.77
C ARG A 146 7.80 -1.97 -6.04
N VAL A 147 6.69 -2.69 -5.98
CA VAL A 147 6.59 -4.13 -6.23
C VAL A 147 5.60 -4.39 -7.35
N SER A 148 5.98 -5.16 -8.36
CA SER A 148 5.09 -5.60 -9.44
C SER A 148 4.38 -6.90 -9.10
N SER A 149 3.30 -7.22 -9.82
CA SER A 149 2.61 -8.52 -9.68
C SER A 149 3.46 -9.71 -10.09
N SER A 150 4.54 -9.49 -10.83
CA SER A 150 5.54 -10.50 -11.19
C SER A 150 6.69 -10.63 -10.18
N GLY A 151 6.62 -9.93 -9.04
CA GLY A 151 7.66 -9.96 -8.01
C GLY A 151 8.89 -9.14 -8.35
N ARG A 152 8.87 -8.30 -9.39
CA ARG A 152 9.94 -7.32 -9.63
C ARG A 152 9.80 -6.21 -8.62
N THR A 153 10.89 -5.90 -7.95
CA THR A 153 10.93 -4.93 -6.87
C THR A 153 12.01 -3.91 -7.12
N LEU A 154 11.67 -2.65 -6.82
CA LEU A 154 12.55 -1.51 -6.93
C LEU A 154 12.48 -0.69 -5.65
N VAL A 155 13.63 -0.34 -5.10
CA VAL A 155 13.74 0.62 -4.00
C VAL A 155 14.37 1.89 -4.57
N SER A 156 13.72 3.03 -4.40
CA SER A 156 14.22 4.35 -4.77
C SER A 156 14.31 5.28 -3.56
N ASP A 157 15.15 6.31 -3.63
CA ASP A 157 15.22 7.34 -2.60
C ASP A 157 14.17 8.43 -2.85
N LEU A 158 13.40 8.84 -1.85
CA LEU A 158 12.39 9.89 -1.95
C LEU A 158 12.99 11.21 -2.48
N ARG A 159 14.24 11.50 -2.12
CA ARG A 159 14.98 12.70 -2.54
C ARG A 159 15.49 12.61 -3.98
N ASN A 160 15.56 11.39 -4.53
CA ASN A 160 15.97 11.12 -5.89
C ASN A 160 15.11 10.01 -6.51
N LEU A 161 13.88 10.38 -6.89
CA LEU A 161 12.93 9.44 -7.49
C LEU A 161 13.34 8.92 -8.88
N GLY A 162 14.34 9.53 -9.51
CA GLY A 162 14.82 9.15 -10.84
C GLY A 162 15.76 7.94 -10.85
N GLY A 163 16.33 7.57 -9.69
CA GLY A 163 17.32 6.51 -9.56
C GLY A 163 16.85 5.34 -8.69
N ALA A 164 17.11 4.12 -9.16
CA ALA A 164 17.06 2.91 -8.34
C ALA A 164 18.20 2.95 -7.31
N VAL A 165 17.87 2.84 -6.02
CA VAL A 165 18.86 2.53 -4.98
C VAL A 165 19.20 1.04 -5.03
N SER A 166 18.17 0.20 -5.18
CA SER A 166 18.35 -1.24 -5.32
C SER A 166 17.19 -1.90 -6.06
N ALA A 167 17.42 -3.02 -6.70
CA ALA A 167 16.43 -3.79 -7.44
C ALA A 167 16.53 -5.28 -7.14
N ALA A 168 15.40 -5.99 -7.20
CA ALA A 168 15.37 -7.44 -6.99
C ALA A 168 14.20 -8.11 -7.72
N GLN A 169 14.41 -9.36 -8.11
CA GLN A 169 13.36 -10.29 -8.53
C GLN A 169 13.08 -11.22 -7.35
N LEU A 170 11.94 -11.03 -6.69
CA LEU A 170 11.56 -11.81 -5.52
C LEU A 170 11.29 -13.26 -5.93
N ASP A 171 11.91 -14.20 -5.23
CA ASP A 171 11.58 -15.62 -5.36
C ASP A 171 10.29 -15.92 -4.59
N THR A 172 9.17 -16.03 -5.30
CA THR A 172 7.84 -16.30 -4.72
C THR A 172 7.41 -17.76 -4.88
N GLY A 173 8.32 -18.63 -5.34
CA GLY A 173 8.05 -20.04 -5.61
C GLY A 173 7.38 -20.31 -6.96
N PRO A 174 7.27 -21.58 -7.38
CA PRO A 174 6.64 -21.95 -8.66
C PRO A 174 5.11 -21.79 -8.60
N GLY A 175 4.52 -21.05 -9.56
CA GLY A 175 3.07 -21.03 -9.80
C GLY A 175 2.32 -19.74 -9.42
N THR A 176 3.02 -18.66 -9.05
CA THR A 176 2.42 -17.43 -8.48
C THR A 176 2.04 -16.34 -9.49
N CYS A 177 1.98 -16.65 -10.78
CA CYS A 177 1.62 -15.67 -11.81
C CYS A 177 0.13 -15.30 -11.71
N GLY A 178 -0.18 -14.08 -11.25
CA GLY A 178 -1.55 -13.55 -11.23
C GLY A 178 -2.01 -12.87 -9.94
N GLY A 179 -1.09 -12.29 -9.16
CA GLY A 179 -1.48 -11.50 -7.99
C GLY A 179 -2.20 -10.22 -8.41
N ASP A 180 -3.53 -10.18 -8.28
CA ASP A 180 -4.34 -8.97 -8.53
C ASP A 180 -4.22 -7.92 -7.41
N ASP A 181 -3.68 -8.29 -6.23
CA ASP A 181 -3.55 -7.40 -5.08
C ASP A 181 -2.33 -7.76 -4.23
N VAL A 182 -1.13 -7.46 -4.74
CA VAL A 182 0.10 -7.61 -3.96
C VAL A 182 0.11 -6.58 -2.84
N ARG A 183 0.48 -7.02 -1.64
CA ARG A 183 0.71 -6.14 -0.49
C ARG A 183 2.18 -6.14 -0.18
N ALA A 184 2.73 -4.97 0.09
CA ALA A 184 4.10 -4.81 0.53
C ALA A 184 4.13 -3.81 1.68
N SER A 185 4.92 -4.07 2.72
CA SER A 185 5.07 -3.15 3.85
C SER A 185 6.49 -3.18 4.40
N TRP A 186 7.01 -2.01 4.78
CA TRP A 186 8.28 -1.91 5.50
C TRP A 186 8.11 -2.32 6.96
N ALA A 187 9.07 -3.05 7.50
CA ALA A 187 9.13 -3.30 8.93
C ALA A 187 9.36 -1.97 9.68
N PRO A 188 8.48 -1.57 10.62
CA PRO A 188 8.56 -0.26 11.27
C PRO A 188 9.85 -0.04 12.09
N ALA A 189 10.37 -1.12 12.69
CA ALA A 189 11.52 -1.06 13.60
C ALA A 189 12.75 -1.84 13.10
N LEU A 190 12.65 -2.57 11.98
CA LEU A 190 13.74 -3.39 11.44
C LEU A 190 14.18 -2.82 10.10
N ARG A 191 15.34 -2.17 10.10
CA ARG A 191 15.85 -1.47 8.92
C ARG A 191 16.14 -2.45 7.78
N GLY A 192 15.60 -2.14 6.60
CA GLY A 192 15.84 -2.94 5.39
C GLY A 192 14.93 -4.15 5.23
N LEU A 193 14.08 -4.47 6.22
CA LEU A 193 13.14 -5.57 6.07
C LEU A 193 11.82 -5.12 5.46
N ILE A 194 11.32 -5.94 4.54
CA ILE A 194 10.00 -5.79 3.93
C ILE A 194 9.23 -7.10 4.05
N ALA A 195 7.92 -7.00 4.23
CA ALA A 195 6.99 -8.11 4.07
C ALA A 195 6.24 -7.96 2.76
N VAL A 196 6.02 -9.07 2.06
CA VAL A 196 5.30 -9.10 0.78
C VAL A 196 4.36 -10.29 0.71
N SER A 197 3.12 -10.07 0.26
CA SER A 197 2.07 -11.09 0.17
C SER A 197 1.13 -10.82 -1.01
N GLY A 198 0.16 -11.71 -1.25
CA GLY A 198 -0.85 -11.54 -2.31
C GLY A 198 -0.71 -12.49 -3.50
N TRP A 199 0.37 -13.29 -3.54
CA TRP A 199 0.59 -14.32 -4.56
C TRP A 199 0.04 -15.71 -4.20
N GLY A 200 -0.40 -15.88 -2.95
CA GLY A 200 -0.88 -17.14 -2.40
C GLY A 200 -1.03 -17.04 -0.89
N GLY A 201 -1.10 -18.18 -0.20
CA GLY A 201 -1.30 -18.29 1.24
C GLY A 201 -0.05 -18.04 2.08
N ALA A 202 0.91 -17.28 1.56
CA ALA A 202 2.18 -17.02 2.23
C ALA A 202 2.51 -15.52 2.34
N VAL A 203 3.16 -15.18 3.45
CA VAL A 203 3.81 -13.88 3.65
C VAL A 203 5.32 -14.11 3.61
N HIS A 204 6.01 -13.37 2.76
CA HIS A 204 7.44 -13.49 2.54
C HIS A 204 8.14 -12.28 3.14
N ILE A 205 9.22 -12.50 3.89
CA ILE A 205 10.07 -11.43 4.42
C ILE A 205 11.36 -11.42 3.62
N TYR A 206 11.77 -10.23 3.18
CA TYR A 206 13.03 -10.02 2.47
C TYR A 206 13.86 -8.95 3.18
N ASP A 207 15.17 -9.09 3.09
CA ASP A 207 16.12 -8.06 3.49
C ASP A 207 16.66 -7.34 2.26
N THR A 208 16.36 -6.05 2.16
CA THR A 208 16.81 -5.17 1.07
C THR A 208 18.22 -4.63 1.29
N SER A 209 18.86 -4.87 2.43
CA SER A 209 20.19 -4.33 2.77
C SER A 209 21.30 -4.91 1.87
N SER A 210 21.11 -6.13 1.38
CA SER A 210 22.03 -6.85 0.50
C SER A 210 21.77 -6.63 -0.99
N TRP A 211 20.75 -5.83 -1.33
CA TRP A 211 20.38 -5.63 -2.73
C TRP A 211 21.27 -4.59 -3.42
N THR A 212 21.59 -4.82 -4.68
CA THR A 212 22.33 -3.88 -5.53
C THR A 212 21.37 -3.17 -6.49
N ALA A 213 21.87 -2.19 -7.24
CA ALA A 213 21.10 -1.53 -8.30
C ALA A 213 20.75 -2.45 -9.48
N GLU A 214 21.46 -3.57 -9.62
CA GLU A 214 21.22 -4.56 -10.67
C GLU A 214 20.11 -5.53 -10.27
N LEU A 215 19.27 -5.91 -11.24
CA LEU A 215 18.18 -6.84 -11.00
C LEU A 215 18.71 -8.25 -10.76
N GLN A 216 18.62 -8.74 -9.53
CA GLN A 216 19.03 -10.08 -9.12
C GLN A 216 17.88 -10.87 -8.48
N LYS A 217 17.87 -12.19 -8.67
CA LYS A 217 16.89 -13.06 -8.00
C LYS A 217 17.28 -13.21 -6.53
N VAL A 218 16.35 -12.92 -5.61
CA VAL A 218 16.61 -12.96 -4.16
C VAL A 218 15.63 -13.90 -3.45
N PRO A 219 16.13 -14.82 -2.59
CA PRO A 219 15.27 -15.61 -1.73
C PRO A 219 14.75 -14.79 -0.55
N PRO A 220 13.58 -15.15 0.00
CA PRO A 220 13.11 -14.58 1.26
C PRO A 220 14.00 -15.04 2.43
N VAL A 221 14.20 -14.18 3.42
CA VAL A 221 14.85 -14.54 4.70
C VAL A 221 13.91 -15.36 5.58
N PHE A 222 12.60 -15.19 5.41
CA PHE A 222 11.58 -15.96 6.13
C PHE A 222 10.29 -16.07 5.32
N VAL A 223 9.57 -17.18 5.47
CA VAL A 223 8.27 -17.40 4.81
C VAL A 223 7.27 -17.96 5.80
N HIS A 224 6.21 -17.20 6.09
CA HIS A 224 5.06 -17.69 6.83
C HIS A 224 4.05 -18.32 5.86
N ARG A 225 3.80 -19.63 5.99
CA ARG A 225 2.86 -20.39 5.14
C ARG A 225 1.56 -20.78 5.84
N GLY A 226 1.19 -20.14 6.94
CA GLY A 226 0.04 -20.56 7.77
C GLY A 226 -1.25 -20.72 6.96
N HIS A 227 -1.56 -19.74 6.11
CA HIS A 227 -2.78 -19.76 5.26
C HIS A 227 -2.75 -20.84 4.17
N ALA A 228 -1.57 -21.28 3.73
CA ALA A 228 -1.41 -22.34 2.74
C ALA A 228 -1.44 -23.76 3.36
N VAL A 229 -1.15 -23.88 4.66
CA VAL A 229 -1.17 -25.17 5.37
C VAL A 229 -2.55 -25.44 5.98
N SER A 230 -3.29 -24.41 6.35
CA SER A 230 -4.66 -24.52 6.85
C SER A 230 -5.69 -24.79 5.76
N SER A 231 -5.33 -24.63 4.48
CA SER A 231 -6.26 -24.78 3.37
C SER A 231 -6.52 -26.25 3.02
N GLN A 232 -7.77 -26.55 2.62
CA GLN A 232 -8.10 -27.88 2.13
C GLN A 232 -7.46 -28.13 0.75
N PRO A 233 -7.16 -29.38 0.39
CA PRO A 233 -6.66 -29.72 -0.95
C PRO A 233 -7.63 -29.19 -2.03
N GLY A 234 -7.14 -28.28 -2.88
CA GLY A 234 -7.93 -27.64 -3.94
C GLY A 234 -8.36 -26.20 -3.65
N ASP A 235 -8.18 -25.71 -2.43
CA ASP A 235 -8.48 -24.32 -2.07
C ASP A 235 -7.22 -23.44 -2.17
N ALA A 236 -7.24 -22.51 -3.12
CA ALA A 236 -6.14 -21.59 -3.38
C ALA A 236 -6.27 -20.35 -2.49
N VAL A 237 -6.00 -20.52 -1.19
CA VAL A 237 -6.07 -19.42 -0.23
C VAL A 237 -5.01 -18.37 -0.55
N ARG A 238 -5.43 -17.11 -0.55
CA ARG A 238 -4.58 -15.95 -0.81
C ARG A 238 -4.55 -15.04 0.41
N VAL A 239 -3.36 -14.60 0.81
CA VAL A 239 -3.23 -13.52 1.80
C VAL A 239 -3.75 -12.22 1.19
N THR A 240 -4.80 -11.66 1.77
CA THR A 240 -5.48 -10.43 1.31
C THR A 240 -4.91 -9.18 1.96
N SER A 241 -4.36 -9.31 3.16
CA SER A 241 -3.75 -8.21 3.90
C SER A 241 -2.69 -8.73 4.89
N HIS A 242 -1.70 -7.90 5.18
CA HIS A 242 -0.79 -8.11 6.29
C HIS A 242 -0.40 -6.78 6.93
N LEU A 243 0.03 -6.81 8.19
CA LEU A 243 0.44 -5.64 8.94
C LEU A 243 1.51 -6.01 9.98
N TRP A 244 2.55 -5.19 10.08
CA TRP A 244 3.55 -5.29 11.14
C TRP A 244 2.99 -4.76 12.46
N HIS A 245 3.24 -5.46 13.55
CA HIS A 245 2.88 -4.96 14.87
C HIS A 245 3.72 -3.71 15.22
N PRO A 246 3.10 -2.61 15.69
CA PRO A 246 3.81 -1.35 15.90
C PRO A 246 4.87 -1.42 17.02
N GLU A 247 4.65 -2.24 18.04
CA GLU A 247 5.51 -2.33 19.24
C GLU A 247 6.31 -3.63 19.33
N ARG A 248 6.05 -4.59 18.44
CA ARG A 248 6.69 -5.91 18.46
C ARG A 248 7.35 -6.12 17.09
N PRO A 249 8.64 -5.77 16.94
CA PRO A 249 9.29 -5.62 15.64
C PRO A 249 9.23 -6.86 14.72
N ARG A 250 9.07 -8.04 15.31
CA ARG A 250 9.04 -9.34 14.59
C ARG A 250 7.66 -9.99 14.58
N THR A 251 6.61 -9.27 14.99
CA THR A 251 5.24 -9.77 14.95
C THR A 251 4.53 -9.23 13.71
N LEU A 252 3.86 -10.13 12.97
CA LEU A 252 2.98 -9.76 11.87
C LEU A 252 1.58 -10.33 12.09
N LEU A 253 0.60 -9.61 11.56
CA LEU A 253 -0.77 -10.06 11.38
C LEU A 253 -1.00 -10.31 9.90
N SER A 254 -1.72 -11.36 9.53
CA SER A 254 -2.11 -11.62 8.15
C SER A 254 -3.51 -12.19 8.05
N ALA A 255 -4.26 -11.75 7.05
CA ALA A 255 -5.61 -12.22 6.76
C ALA A 255 -5.66 -12.99 5.44
N GLY A 256 -6.38 -14.10 5.42
CA GLY A 256 -6.58 -14.96 4.26
C GLY A 256 -7.91 -14.71 3.55
N SER A 257 -8.02 -15.15 2.30
CA SER A 257 -9.29 -15.15 1.54
C SER A 257 -10.31 -16.18 2.06
N ASP A 258 -9.86 -17.11 2.89
CA ASP A 258 -10.67 -18.08 3.64
C ASP A 258 -11.31 -17.48 4.91
N GLY A 259 -11.06 -16.19 5.18
CA GLY A 259 -11.57 -15.49 6.37
C GLY A 259 -10.73 -15.72 7.63
N SER A 260 -9.62 -16.44 7.54
CA SER A 260 -8.72 -16.64 8.68
C SER A 260 -7.87 -15.40 8.96
N VAL A 261 -7.50 -15.21 10.24
CA VAL A 261 -6.58 -14.15 10.68
C VAL A 261 -5.51 -14.78 11.58
N HIS A 262 -4.25 -14.62 11.19
CA HIS A 262 -3.11 -15.14 11.94
C HIS A 262 -2.32 -14.01 12.58
N VAL A 263 -1.82 -14.26 13.78
CA VAL A 263 -0.81 -13.44 14.46
C VAL A 263 0.38 -14.34 14.72
N TRP A 264 1.56 -13.94 14.26
CA TRP A 264 2.75 -14.78 14.35
C TRP A 264 4.00 -13.94 14.56
N ASP A 265 4.93 -14.52 15.30
CA ASP A 265 6.29 -14.02 15.44
C ASP A 265 7.20 -14.82 14.50
N TRP A 266 8.20 -14.16 13.92
CA TRP A 266 9.28 -14.86 13.24
C TRP A 266 10.57 -14.68 14.04
N ILE A 267 11.21 -15.81 14.32
CA ILE A 267 12.45 -15.91 15.08
C ILE A 267 13.52 -16.40 14.11
N ASP A 268 14.75 -15.88 14.25
CA ASP A 268 15.91 -16.39 13.51
C ASP A 268 16.28 -17.81 13.97
#